data_AF-A0A2U9BP62-F1
#
_entry.id   AF-A0A2U9BP62-F1
#
_cell.length_a   1.000
_cell.length_b   1.000
_cell.length_c   1.000
_cell.angle_alpha   90.00
_cell.angle_beta   90.00
_cell.angle_gamma   90.00
#
_symmetry.space_group_name_H-M   'P 1'
#
loop_
_entity.id
_entity.type
_entity.pdbx_description
1 polymer ?
#
loop_
_entity_poly.entity_id
_entity_poly.type
_entity_poly.pdbx_seq_one_letter_code
_entity_poly.pdbx_strand_id
1 'polypeptide(L)'
;MDPSESEVVDAAVIELDYLVCDDCQKPFMDSYLSNSFDLSVCDTCRDNEEKHKLISRTEAKQHYLLKDCDLDKREPPLRFTLKKNPHNPRWGDMKLYLKLQVEKRCMEVWGSEEALEEARETREENKETQKQKRFNKKVKELRRAVRSSMWTKDTSVHQHQYGPEEVVDPEEDLYKKTCTTCGHELTYEKM
;
A
#
# COMPACT_ATOMS: atom_id res chain seq x y z
N MET A 1 -31.46 31.38 -73.94
CA MET A 1 -30.16 31.60 -73.28
C MET A 1 -30.46 32.46 -72.08
N ASP A 2 -30.80 31.83 -70.96
CA ASP A 2 -31.02 32.50 -69.68
C ASP A 2 -29.91 32.05 -68.74
N PRO A 3 -29.00 32.94 -68.32
CA PRO A 3 -27.93 32.62 -67.40
C PRO A 3 -28.23 33.19 -66.02
N SER A 4 -28.62 32.36 -65.07
CA SER A 4 -28.30 32.56 -63.64
C SER A 4 -28.97 31.48 -62.77
N GLU A 5 -28.51 30.24 -62.87
CA GLU A 5 -28.54 29.34 -61.71
C GLU A 5 -27.39 29.78 -60.78
N SER A 6 -27.72 30.60 -59.79
CA SER A 6 -26.84 30.81 -58.65
C SER A 6 -27.12 29.71 -57.63
N GLU A 7 -26.39 28.61 -57.73
CA GLU A 7 -26.32 27.59 -56.69
C GLU A 7 -25.77 28.24 -55.42
N VAL A 8 -26.65 28.47 -54.45
CA VAL A 8 -26.28 28.75 -53.07
C VAL A 8 -25.66 27.47 -52.51
N VAL A 9 -24.33 27.46 -52.44
CA VAL A 9 -23.60 26.43 -51.71
C VAL A 9 -23.94 26.57 -50.23
N ASP A 10 -24.78 25.66 -49.74
CA ASP A 10 -25.09 25.50 -48.32
C ASP A 10 -23.78 25.29 -47.55
N ALA A 11 -23.32 26.33 -46.87
CA ALA A 11 -22.26 26.23 -45.90
C ALA A 11 -22.75 25.31 -44.78
N ALA A 12 -22.09 24.16 -44.61
CA ALA A 12 -22.38 23.22 -43.54
C ALA A 12 -22.43 23.97 -42.20
N VAL A 13 -23.64 24.11 -41.65
CA VAL A 13 -23.86 24.66 -40.31
C VAL A 13 -23.21 23.68 -39.35
N ILE A 14 -22.07 24.06 -38.78
CA ILE A 14 -21.50 23.35 -37.64
C ILE A 14 -22.44 23.64 -36.48
N GLU A 15 -23.34 22.71 -36.15
CA GLU A 15 -24.07 22.75 -34.88
C GLU A 15 -23.03 22.72 -33.76
N LEU A 16 -22.71 23.89 -33.23
CA LEU A 16 -21.86 24.03 -32.07
C LEU A 16 -22.75 23.78 -30.85
N ASP A 17 -22.57 22.62 -30.22
CA ASP A 17 -23.27 22.25 -28.99
C ASP A 17 -22.87 23.21 -27.86
N TYR A 18 -23.66 24.25 -27.65
CA TYR A 18 -23.50 25.17 -26.52
C TYR A 18 -23.98 24.48 -25.22
N LEU A 19 -23.09 24.36 -24.25
CA LEU A 19 -23.40 23.93 -22.89
C LEU A 19 -23.95 25.10 -22.07
N VAL A 20 -24.84 24.84 -21.12
CA VAL A 20 -25.35 25.85 -20.19
C VAL A 20 -24.62 25.71 -18.86
N CYS A 21 -24.07 26.82 -18.34
CA CYS A 21 -23.34 26.82 -17.08
C CYS A 21 -24.29 26.60 -15.89
N ASP A 22 -24.01 25.60 -15.05
CA ASP A 22 -24.83 25.28 -13.87
C ASP A 22 -24.89 26.45 -12.87
N ASP A 23 -23.80 27.19 -12.69
CA ASP A 23 -23.71 28.30 -11.73
C ASP A 23 -24.34 29.63 -12.24
N CYS A 24 -24.09 30.04 -13.49
CA CYS A 24 -24.56 31.35 -14.00
C CYS A 24 -25.64 31.27 -15.10
N GLN A 25 -26.01 30.06 -15.52
CA GLN A 25 -27.03 29.78 -16.54
C GLN A 25 -26.76 30.43 -17.91
N LYS A 26 -25.52 30.86 -18.17
CA LYS A 26 -25.10 31.40 -19.46
C LYS A 26 -24.62 30.26 -20.37
N PRO A 27 -24.90 30.34 -21.68
CA PRO A 27 -24.32 29.41 -22.65
C PRO A 27 -22.81 29.63 -22.74
N PHE A 28 -22.07 28.55 -22.84
CA PHE A 28 -20.64 28.51 -23.10
C PHE A 28 -20.33 27.33 -24.02
N MET A 29 -19.22 27.37 -24.74
CA MET A 29 -18.86 26.30 -25.68
C MET A 29 -18.00 25.26 -24.98
N ASP A 30 -16.88 25.72 -24.44
CA ASP A 30 -15.93 24.90 -23.73
C ASP A 30 -15.48 25.59 -22.44
N SER A 31 -15.01 24.78 -21.50
CA SER A 31 -14.39 25.25 -20.27
C SER A 31 -13.39 24.22 -19.78
N TYR A 32 -12.50 24.63 -18.89
CA TYR A 32 -11.55 23.67 -18.30
C TYR A 32 -12.27 22.51 -17.60
N LEU A 33 -13.35 22.79 -16.88
CA LEU A 33 -14.09 21.80 -16.09
C LEU A 33 -14.94 20.87 -16.96
N SER A 34 -15.55 21.38 -18.02
CA SER A 34 -16.32 20.55 -18.96
C SER A 34 -15.39 19.60 -19.72
N ASN A 35 -14.28 20.11 -20.26
CA ASN A 35 -13.32 19.30 -21.02
C ASN A 35 -12.60 18.26 -20.15
N SER A 36 -12.22 18.63 -18.93
CA SER A 36 -11.40 17.77 -18.07
C SER A 36 -12.21 16.81 -17.20
N PHE A 37 -13.40 17.20 -16.77
CA PHE A 37 -14.18 16.51 -15.74
C PHE A 37 -15.64 16.27 -16.10
N ASP A 38 -16.09 16.61 -17.32
CA ASP A 38 -17.51 16.56 -17.73
C ASP A 38 -18.43 17.37 -16.79
N LEU A 39 -17.94 18.49 -16.26
CA LEU A 39 -18.74 19.38 -15.41
C LEU A 39 -19.12 20.67 -16.16
N SER A 40 -20.42 20.93 -16.27
CA SER A 40 -21.00 22.04 -17.04
C SER A 40 -20.87 23.40 -16.33
N VAL A 41 -19.64 23.85 -16.09
CA VAL A 41 -19.36 25.14 -15.44
C VAL A 41 -18.39 25.94 -16.30
N CYS A 42 -18.73 27.19 -16.62
CA CYS A 42 -17.88 28.08 -17.41
C CYS A 42 -16.63 28.51 -16.61
N ASP A 43 -15.56 28.91 -17.30
CA ASP A 43 -14.31 29.29 -16.63
C ASP A 43 -14.44 30.53 -15.72
N THR A 44 -15.43 31.40 -15.96
CA THR A 44 -15.71 32.55 -15.10
C THR A 44 -16.30 32.13 -13.75
N CYS A 45 -17.07 31.05 -13.71
CA CYS A 45 -17.66 30.50 -12.48
C CYS A 45 -16.76 29.47 -11.80
N ARG A 46 -15.64 29.12 -12.43
CA ARG A 46 -14.68 28.16 -11.87
C ARG A 46 -13.99 28.72 -10.64
N ASP A 47 -14.42 28.24 -9.49
CA ASP A 47 -13.75 28.44 -8.21
C ASP A 47 -12.78 27.28 -7.88
N ASN A 48 -11.47 27.57 -7.85
CA ASN A 48 -10.41 26.58 -7.58
C ASN A 48 -10.17 26.31 -6.09
N GLU A 49 -10.68 27.15 -5.19
CA GLU A 49 -10.35 27.08 -3.76
C GLU A 49 -11.35 26.25 -2.97
N GLU A 50 -12.65 26.40 -3.28
CA GLU A 50 -13.71 25.75 -2.53
C GLU A 50 -14.45 24.73 -3.40
N LYS A 51 -15.31 25.17 -4.33
CA LYS A 51 -16.22 24.28 -5.07
C LYS A 51 -15.51 23.32 -6.01
N HIS A 52 -14.58 23.82 -6.81
CA HIS A 52 -13.90 23.04 -7.86
C HIS A 52 -12.45 22.71 -7.51
N LYS A 53 -12.19 22.57 -6.21
CA LYS A 53 -10.89 22.16 -5.70
C LYS A 53 -10.50 20.80 -6.26
N LEU A 54 -9.25 20.70 -6.71
CA LEU A 54 -8.65 19.45 -7.16
C LEU A 54 -7.88 18.79 -6.01
N ILE A 55 -8.04 17.49 -5.86
CA ILE A 55 -7.34 16.68 -4.86
C ILE A 55 -6.54 15.56 -5.53
N SER A 56 -5.42 15.18 -4.92
CA SER A 56 -4.58 14.12 -5.48
C SER A 56 -5.23 12.74 -5.31
N ARG A 57 -4.85 11.77 -6.16
CA ARG A 57 -5.27 10.36 -5.99
C ARG A 57 -4.99 9.82 -4.58
N THR A 58 -3.84 10.17 -4.01
CA THR A 58 -3.45 9.72 -2.67
C THR A 58 -4.34 10.34 -1.60
N GLU A 59 -4.63 11.63 -1.71
CA GLU A 59 -5.53 12.37 -0.81
C GLU A 59 -6.95 11.80 -0.88
N ALA A 60 -7.48 11.56 -2.09
CA ALA A 60 -8.79 10.94 -2.29
C ALA A 60 -8.90 9.57 -1.57
N LYS A 61 -7.88 8.72 -1.72
CA LYS A 61 -7.85 7.39 -1.08
C LYS A 61 -7.65 7.45 0.44
N GLN A 62 -6.93 8.44 0.94
CA GLN A 62 -6.65 8.58 2.37
C GLN A 62 -7.84 9.18 3.12
N HIS A 63 -8.40 10.28 2.62
CA HIS A 63 -9.51 10.97 3.26
C HIS A 63 -10.83 10.22 3.05
N TYR A 64 -11.16 9.80 1.83
CA TYR A 64 -12.45 9.17 1.53
C TYR A 64 -12.41 7.63 1.60
N LEU A 65 -11.28 7.07 2.06
CA LEU A 65 -11.06 5.62 2.18
C LEU A 65 -11.36 4.82 0.89
N LEU A 66 -11.29 5.48 -0.27
CA LEU A 66 -11.58 4.88 -1.57
C LEU A 66 -10.45 3.96 -2.04
N LYS A 67 -10.82 2.92 -2.79
CA LYS A 67 -9.87 2.01 -3.45
C LYS A 67 -9.65 2.42 -4.91
N ASP A 68 -8.62 1.89 -5.53
CA ASP A 68 -8.31 2.19 -6.94
C ASP A 68 -9.45 1.75 -7.89
N CYS A 69 -10.15 0.67 -7.57
CA CYS A 69 -11.34 0.25 -8.32
C CYS A 69 -12.49 1.25 -8.24
N ASP A 70 -12.63 1.94 -7.10
CA ASP A 70 -13.70 2.91 -6.90
C ASP A 70 -13.47 4.19 -7.70
N LEU A 71 -12.20 4.50 -8.03
CA LEU A 71 -11.84 5.64 -8.87
C LEU A 71 -11.84 5.27 -10.37
N ASP A 72 -11.20 4.16 -10.72
CA ASP A 72 -10.87 3.84 -12.11
C ASP A 72 -11.89 2.93 -12.81
N LYS A 73 -12.68 2.11 -12.07
CA LYS A 73 -13.53 1.07 -12.66
C LYS A 73 -15.03 1.29 -12.45
N ARG A 74 -15.45 1.84 -11.32
CA ARG A 74 -16.88 2.10 -11.06
C ARG A 74 -17.43 3.09 -12.09
N GLU A 75 -18.58 2.77 -12.65
CA GLU A 75 -19.24 3.58 -13.66
C GLU A 75 -20.02 4.75 -13.02
N PRO A 76 -19.92 5.98 -13.56
CA PRO A 76 -18.96 6.41 -14.57
C PRO A 76 -17.53 6.54 -13.98
N PRO A 77 -16.47 6.15 -14.72
CA PRO A 77 -15.09 6.33 -14.25
C PRO A 77 -14.79 7.80 -13.96
N LEU A 78 -14.09 8.07 -12.84
CA LEU A 78 -13.75 9.46 -12.51
C LEU A 78 -12.65 9.97 -13.42
N ARG A 79 -12.92 11.09 -14.09
CA ARG A 79 -11.91 11.79 -14.89
C ARG A 79 -10.87 12.46 -13.99
N PHE A 80 -9.66 12.63 -14.53
CA PHE A 80 -8.55 13.25 -13.83
C PHE A 80 -7.68 14.05 -14.79
N THR A 81 -6.97 15.03 -14.24
CA THR A 81 -5.89 15.72 -14.95
C THR A 81 -4.53 15.26 -14.45
N LEU A 82 -3.53 15.26 -15.34
CA LEU A 82 -2.16 14.91 -15.01
C LEU A 82 -1.34 16.17 -14.74
N LYS A 83 -0.59 16.19 -13.65
CA LYS A 83 0.33 17.26 -13.28
C LYS A 83 1.68 16.69 -12.85
N LYS A 84 2.78 17.36 -13.19
CA LYS A 84 4.12 16.97 -12.72
C LYS A 84 4.13 16.95 -11.19
N ASN A 85 4.80 15.94 -10.63
CA ASN A 85 4.87 15.80 -9.18
C ASN A 85 5.67 16.98 -8.57
N PRO A 86 5.08 17.75 -7.63
CA PRO A 86 5.73 18.95 -7.09
C PRO A 86 6.98 18.65 -6.25
N HIS A 87 7.08 17.45 -5.67
CA HIS A 87 8.26 17.08 -4.88
C HIS A 87 9.45 16.67 -5.75
N ASN A 88 9.19 16.01 -6.87
CA ASN A 88 10.22 15.63 -7.83
C ASN A 88 9.63 15.43 -9.22
N PRO A 89 9.96 16.31 -10.19
CA PRO A 89 9.44 16.22 -11.56
C PRO A 89 9.83 14.94 -12.33
N ARG A 90 10.85 14.20 -11.87
CA ARG A 90 11.24 12.90 -12.46
C ARG A 90 10.33 11.75 -12.02
N TRP A 91 9.57 11.92 -10.95
CA TRP A 91 8.56 10.93 -10.57
C TRP A 91 7.40 10.95 -11.56
N GLY A 92 6.61 9.87 -11.55
CA GLY A 92 5.41 9.78 -12.37
C GLY A 92 4.45 10.94 -12.12
N ASP A 93 3.69 11.30 -13.15
CA ASP A 93 2.72 12.39 -13.08
C ASP A 93 1.63 12.08 -12.04
N MET A 94 1.28 13.11 -11.27
CA MET A 94 0.23 13.06 -10.28
C MET A 94 -1.13 13.19 -10.96
N LYS A 95 -2.05 12.28 -10.62
CA LYS A 95 -3.45 12.37 -11.00
C LYS A 95 -4.21 13.27 -10.02
N LEU A 96 -4.92 14.25 -10.55
CA LEU A 96 -5.77 15.19 -9.83
C LEU A 96 -7.24 14.95 -10.20
N TYR A 97 -8.06 14.74 -9.18
CA TYR A 97 -9.50 14.51 -9.30
C TYR A 97 -10.26 15.71 -8.74
N LEU A 98 -11.48 15.96 -9.25
CA LEU A 98 -12.35 16.98 -8.71
C LEU A 98 -12.92 16.53 -7.35
N LYS A 99 -12.72 17.32 -6.28
CA LYS A 99 -13.15 16.99 -4.91
C LYS A 99 -14.64 16.62 -4.86
N LEU A 100 -15.48 17.42 -5.52
CA LEU A 100 -16.94 17.21 -5.62
C LEU A 100 -17.31 15.80 -6.14
N GLN A 101 -16.63 15.34 -7.19
CA GLN A 101 -16.89 14.02 -7.77
C GLN A 101 -16.42 12.89 -6.86
N VAL A 102 -15.30 13.09 -6.16
CA VAL A 102 -14.77 12.14 -5.19
C VAL A 102 -15.70 12.02 -3.99
N GLU A 103 -16.26 13.13 -3.50
CA GLU A 103 -17.26 13.14 -2.42
C GLU A 103 -18.51 12.36 -2.82
N LYS A 104 -19.05 12.63 -4.02
CA LYS A 104 -20.18 11.87 -4.54
C LYS A 104 -19.87 10.37 -4.64
N ARG A 105 -18.70 10.01 -5.17
CA ARG A 105 -18.25 8.60 -5.24
C ARG A 105 -18.06 7.98 -3.85
N CYS A 106 -17.61 8.76 -2.87
CA CYS A 106 -17.52 8.32 -1.49
C CYS A 106 -18.89 7.95 -0.93
N MET A 107 -19.90 8.80 -1.14
CA MET A 107 -21.28 8.53 -0.74
C MET A 107 -21.85 7.29 -1.45
N GLU A 108 -21.53 7.06 -2.71
CA GLU A 108 -21.93 5.84 -3.44
C GLU A 108 -21.28 4.56 -2.89
N VAL A 109 -20.06 4.66 -2.33
CA VAL A 109 -19.30 3.51 -1.80
C VAL A 109 -19.69 3.20 -0.36
N TRP A 110 -19.81 4.23 0.48
CA TRP A 110 -20.03 4.08 1.92
C TRP A 110 -21.49 4.26 2.33
N GLY A 111 -22.33 4.85 1.48
CA GLY A 111 -23.76 5.08 1.73
C GLY A 111 -24.04 6.29 2.63
N SER A 112 -23.32 6.43 3.74
CA SER A 112 -23.46 7.55 4.68
C SER A 112 -22.09 8.07 5.14
N GLU A 113 -22.07 9.32 5.61
CA GLU A 113 -20.88 9.92 6.23
C GLU A 113 -20.53 9.23 7.55
N GLU A 114 -21.53 8.77 8.30
CA GLU A 114 -21.34 7.99 9.53
C GLU A 114 -20.57 6.69 9.28
N ALA A 115 -20.90 5.96 8.22
CA ALA A 115 -20.20 4.71 7.88
C ALA A 115 -18.73 4.96 7.48
N LEU A 116 -18.45 6.11 6.84
CA LEU A 116 -17.07 6.51 6.53
C LEU A 116 -16.29 6.81 7.81
N GLU A 117 -16.89 7.51 8.76
CA GLU A 117 -16.23 7.89 10.01
C GLU A 117 -15.99 6.66 10.91
N GLU A 118 -16.95 5.75 11.04
CA GLU A 118 -16.77 4.47 11.75
C GLU A 118 -15.61 3.64 11.14
N ALA A 119 -15.52 3.63 9.80
CA ALA A 119 -14.43 2.96 9.09
C ALA A 119 -13.07 3.63 9.33
N ARG A 120 -13.04 4.96 9.52
CA ARG A 120 -11.81 5.71 9.88
C ARG A 120 -11.37 5.39 11.30
N GLU A 121 -12.29 5.44 12.27
CA GLU A 121 -12.01 5.10 13.67
C GLU A 121 -11.45 3.67 13.78
N THR A 122 -12.15 2.71 13.16
CA THR A 122 -11.70 1.31 13.09
C THR A 122 -10.29 1.19 12.50
N ARG A 123 -9.95 2.00 11.49
CA ARG A 123 -8.61 2.00 10.87
C ARG A 123 -7.54 2.58 11.80
N GLU A 124 -7.86 3.63 12.56
CA GLU A 124 -6.94 4.24 13.54
C GLU A 124 -6.68 3.25 14.70
N GLU A 125 -7.72 2.65 15.26
CA GLU A 125 -7.60 1.63 16.31
C GLU A 125 -6.75 0.43 15.86
N ASN A 126 -7.00 -0.07 14.65
CA ASN A 126 -6.21 -1.17 14.07
C ASN A 126 -4.74 -0.79 13.89
N LYS A 127 -4.46 0.46 13.53
CA LYS A 127 -3.09 0.97 13.38
C LYS A 127 -2.41 1.10 14.74
N GLU A 128 -3.11 1.53 15.78
CA GLU A 128 -2.60 1.59 17.16
C GLU A 128 -2.33 0.20 17.73
N THR A 129 -3.27 -0.74 17.60
CA THR A 129 -3.08 -2.11 18.05
C THR A 129 -1.92 -2.79 17.32
N GLN A 130 -1.74 -2.53 16.02
CA GLN A 130 -0.58 -3.03 15.26
C GLN A 130 0.74 -2.39 15.73
N LYS A 131 0.77 -1.09 16.03
CA LYS A 131 1.96 -0.43 16.62
C LYS A 131 2.32 -1.06 17.96
N GLN A 132 1.35 -1.26 18.84
CA GLN A 132 1.56 -1.90 20.14
C GLN A 132 2.08 -3.34 19.99
N LYS A 133 1.47 -4.13 19.09
CA LYS A 133 1.93 -5.50 18.79
C LYS A 133 3.37 -5.51 18.27
N ARG A 134 3.73 -4.58 17.37
CA ARG A 134 5.11 -4.43 16.85
C ARG A 134 6.09 -4.06 17.96
N PHE A 135 5.72 -3.14 18.85
CA PHE A 135 6.54 -2.76 19.99
C PHE A 135 6.76 -3.94 20.95
N ASN A 136 5.68 -4.62 21.35
CA ASN A 136 5.74 -5.79 22.23
C ASN A 136 6.60 -6.91 21.63
N LYS A 137 6.52 -7.13 20.30
CA LYS A 137 7.38 -8.08 19.58
C LYS A 137 8.86 -7.69 19.69
N LYS A 138 9.22 -6.43 19.44
CA LYS A 138 10.60 -5.94 19.59
C LYS A 138 11.13 -6.09 21.01
N VAL A 139 10.31 -5.80 22.03
CA VAL A 139 10.69 -5.98 23.44
C VAL A 139 10.93 -7.47 23.76
N LYS A 140 10.08 -8.36 23.25
CA LYS A 140 10.24 -9.81 23.44
C LYS A 140 11.52 -10.33 22.77
N GLU A 141 11.83 -9.85 21.57
CA GLU A 141 13.06 -10.19 20.85
C GLU A 141 14.30 -9.68 21.60
N LEU A 142 14.28 -8.44 22.08
CA LEU A 142 15.36 -7.87 22.90
C LEU A 142 15.59 -8.69 24.17
N ARG A 143 14.52 -9.05 24.90
CA ARG A 143 14.61 -9.90 26.10
C ARG A 143 15.19 -11.27 25.79
N ARG A 144 14.83 -11.86 24.64
CA ARG A 144 15.39 -13.14 24.20
C ARG A 144 16.89 -13.01 23.93
N ALA A 145 17.32 -11.96 23.22
CA ALA A 145 18.72 -11.72 22.90
C ALA A 145 19.59 -11.56 24.16
N VAL A 146 19.14 -10.75 25.14
CA VAL A 146 19.84 -10.57 26.42
C VAL A 146 19.91 -11.87 27.22
N ARG A 147 18.82 -12.67 27.23
CA ARG A 147 18.81 -13.96 27.92
C ARG A 147 19.79 -14.95 27.29
N SER A 148 19.86 -15.01 25.96
CA SER A 148 20.82 -15.88 25.27
C SER A 148 22.27 -15.46 25.45
N SER A 149 22.56 -14.15 25.60
CA SER A 149 23.92 -13.68 25.86
C SER A 149 24.38 -13.95 27.29
N MET A 150 23.47 -13.96 28.26
CA MET A 150 23.78 -14.27 29.67
C MET A 150 23.79 -15.77 29.99
N TRP A 151 23.10 -16.59 29.19
CA TRP A 151 22.97 -18.02 29.41
C TRP A 151 23.57 -18.81 28.25
N THR A 152 24.87 -19.07 28.32
CA THR A 152 25.51 -20.10 27.50
C THR A 152 25.38 -21.43 28.22
N LYS A 153 24.68 -22.39 27.59
CA LYS A 153 24.68 -23.78 28.08
C LYS A 153 26.11 -24.28 27.94
N ASP A 154 26.73 -24.68 29.04
CA ASP A 154 28.05 -25.30 28.99
C ASP A 154 27.92 -26.62 28.22
N THR A 155 28.34 -26.62 26.97
CA THR A 155 28.36 -27.79 26.10
C THR A 155 29.70 -28.51 26.17
N SER A 156 30.51 -28.25 27.20
CA SER A 156 31.70 -29.06 27.45
C SER A 156 31.26 -30.52 27.59
N VAL A 157 31.52 -31.29 26.54
CA VAL A 157 31.45 -32.75 26.58
C VAL A 157 32.55 -33.19 27.52
N HIS A 158 32.18 -34.04 28.47
CA HIS A 158 33.13 -34.63 29.40
C HIS A 158 34.27 -35.29 28.61
N GLN A 159 35.51 -34.79 28.77
CA GLN A 159 36.68 -35.41 28.18
C GLN A 159 37.12 -36.58 29.06
N HIS A 160 36.99 -37.79 28.53
CA HIS A 160 37.37 -39.01 29.25
C HIS A 160 38.88 -39.07 29.46
N GLN A 161 39.30 -39.15 30.73
CA GLN A 161 40.65 -39.54 31.10
C GLN A 161 40.64 -41.02 31.53
N TYR A 162 41.13 -41.88 30.64
CA TYR A 162 41.19 -43.32 30.90
C TYR A 162 42.35 -43.66 31.84
N GLY A 163 42.06 -44.50 32.83
CA GLY A 163 43.03 -45.05 33.77
C GLY A 163 43.88 -46.19 33.17
N PRO A 164 44.64 -46.92 34.01
CA PRO A 164 45.44 -48.05 33.56
C PRO A 164 44.56 -49.12 32.87
N GLU A 165 45.15 -49.80 31.90
CA GLU A 165 44.47 -50.81 31.06
C GLU A 165 44.44 -52.15 31.79
N GLU A 166 43.28 -52.80 31.78
CA GLU A 166 43.05 -54.13 32.37
C GLU A 166 42.89 -55.16 31.24
N VAL A 167 43.56 -56.31 31.39
CA VAL A 167 43.44 -57.43 30.45
C VAL A 167 42.17 -58.20 30.79
N VAL A 168 41.23 -58.28 29.85
CA VAL A 168 39.97 -59.02 30.04
C VAL A 168 40.13 -60.44 29.52
N ASP A 169 40.74 -60.60 28.34
CA ASP A 169 41.02 -61.89 27.75
C ASP A 169 42.39 -61.89 27.06
N PRO A 170 43.38 -62.64 27.57
CA PRO A 170 44.71 -62.75 26.97
C PRO A 170 44.75 -63.56 25.67
N GLU A 171 43.78 -64.42 25.38
CA GLU A 171 43.79 -65.27 24.18
C GLU A 171 43.27 -64.54 22.93
N GLU A 172 42.39 -63.55 23.14
CA GLU A 172 41.76 -62.72 22.10
C GLU A 172 42.32 -61.27 22.05
N ASP A 173 43.45 -61.00 22.75
CA ASP A 173 44.08 -59.67 22.85
C ASP A 173 43.11 -58.53 23.25
N LEU A 174 42.15 -58.82 24.14
CA LEU A 174 41.08 -57.90 24.54
C LEU A 174 41.43 -57.11 25.81
N TYR A 175 41.51 -55.78 25.68
CA TYR A 175 41.84 -54.84 26.75
C TYR A 175 40.66 -53.92 27.09
N LYS A 176 40.56 -53.53 28.35
CA LYS A 176 39.55 -52.60 28.86
C LYS A 176 40.21 -51.42 29.58
N LYS A 177 39.67 -50.22 29.37
CA LYS A 177 40.05 -48.99 30.08
C LYS A 177 38.82 -48.31 30.64
N THR A 178 38.88 -47.88 31.91
CA THR A 178 37.79 -47.16 32.56
C THR A 178 38.19 -45.70 32.80
N CYS A 179 37.30 -44.78 32.46
CA CYS A 179 37.49 -43.35 32.71
C CYS A 179 37.46 -43.08 34.22
N THR A 180 38.51 -42.46 34.74
CA THR A 180 38.69 -42.19 36.18
C THR A 180 37.69 -41.20 36.76
N THR A 181 37.07 -40.41 35.89
CA THR A 181 36.23 -39.27 36.28
C THR A 181 34.74 -39.51 36.06
N CYS A 182 34.35 -40.45 35.19
CA CYS A 182 32.94 -40.74 34.93
C CYS A 182 32.57 -42.23 34.88
N GLY A 183 33.54 -43.14 35.03
CA GLY A 183 33.31 -44.58 35.01
C GLY A 183 32.96 -45.15 33.63
N HIS A 184 33.13 -44.39 32.55
CA HIS A 184 32.91 -44.89 31.18
C HIS A 184 33.96 -45.94 30.82
N GLU A 185 33.52 -47.08 30.31
CA GLU A 185 34.37 -48.21 29.97
C GLU A 185 34.57 -48.29 28.46
N LEU A 186 35.82 -48.47 28.03
CA LEU A 186 36.21 -48.62 26.64
C LEU A 186 36.97 -49.95 26.47
N THR A 187 36.38 -50.88 25.75
CA THR A 187 36.98 -52.18 25.39
C THR A 187 37.55 -52.11 23.97
N TYR A 188 38.78 -52.57 23.77
CA TYR A 188 39.45 -52.57 22.47
C TYR A 188 40.44 -53.73 22.35
N GLU A 189 40.72 -54.12 21.12
CA GLU A 189 41.74 -55.12 20.77
C GLU A 189 43.06 -54.40 20.44
N LYS A 190 44.21 -54.95 20.85
CA LYS A 190 45.52 -54.47 20.40
C LYS A 190 46.01 -55.34 19.25
N MET A 191 46.22 -54.72 18.08
CA MET A 191 46.89 -55.34 16.93
C MET A 191 48.41 -55.20 17.03
#